data_AF-A0A850DQF8-F1
#
_entry.id   AF-A0A850DQF8-F1
#
_cell.length_a   1.000
_cell.length_b   1.000
_cell.length_c   1.000
_cell.angle_alpha   90.00
_cell.angle_beta   90.00
_cell.angle_gamma   90.00
#
_symmetry.space_group_name_H-M   'P 1'
#
loop_
_entity.id
_entity.type
_entity.pdbx_description
1 polymer ?
#
loop_
_entity_poly.entity_id
_entity_poly.type
_entity_poly.pdbx_seq_one_letter_code
_entity_poly.pdbx_strand_id
1 'polypeptide(L)'
;MLCAVCEWRWGEVSDGDLAPPRVDVVYYLRQRDDFGDRIKIGTTANPRQRLAAVPHQELLAFERGDRTLERRRHAAFAADRFAGTEWFRTTPALLDHVDVVAAGVPDPWVLHARWRSEALALRG
;
A
#
# COMPACT_ATOMS: atom_id res chain seq x y z
N MET A 1 21.88 -14.13 16.02
CA MET A 1 21.80 -12.66 15.86
C MET A 1 20.32 -12.31 15.72
N LEU A 2 19.81 -11.31 16.45
CA LEU A 2 18.39 -10.92 16.42
C LEU A 2 18.15 -9.97 15.24
N CYS A 3 17.02 -10.10 14.54
CA CYS A 3 16.63 -9.11 13.55
C CYS A 3 16.32 -7.78 14.26
N ALA A 4 17.00 -6.69 13.89
CA ALA A 4 16.78 -5.36 14.48
C ALA A 4 15.40 -4.74 14.17
N VAL A 5 14.57 -5.42 13.37
CA VAL A 5 13.25 -4.95 12.93
C VAL A 5 12.11 -5.74 13.59
N CYS A 6 12.33 -7.00 13.99
CA CYS A 6 11.29 -7.87 14.55
C CYS A 6 11.75 -8.75 15.71
N GLU A 7 12.96 -8.53 16.23
CA GLU A 7 13.53 -9.20 17.42
C GLU A 7 13.56 -10.74 17.36
N TRP A 8 13.54 -11.32 16.15
CA TRP A 8 13.56 -12.77 15.94
C TRP A 8 14.98 -13.35 15.95
N ARG A 9 15.19 -14.52 16.57
CA ARG A 9 16.48 -15.26 16.52
C ARG A 9 16.65 -15.95 15.16
N TRP A 10 17.70 -15.59 14.44
CA TRP A 10 18.07 -16.26 13.19
C TRP A 10 18.59 -17.68 13.47
N GLY A 11 17.87 -18.71 13.00
CA GLY A 11 18.37 -20.10 13.02
C GLY A 11 17.36 -21.22 13.29
N GLU A 12 16.10 -20.93 13.65
CA GLU A 12 15.11 -21.98 13.95
C GLU A 12 13.79 -21.71 13.25
N VAL A 13 13.65 -22.15 11.99
CA VAL A 13 12.36 -22.56 11.42
C VAL A 13 12.61 -23.57 10.30
N SER A 14 12.05 -24.77 10.44
CA SER A 14 11.76 -25.66 9.32
C SER A 14 10.27 -25.54 8.98
N ASP A 15 9.85 -24.53 8.21
CA ASP A 15 8.46 -24.43 7.75
C ASP A 15 8.40 -24.06 6.27
N GLY A 16 8.40 -25.10 5.43
CA GLY A 16 8.19 -24.99 3.99
C GLY A 16 6.73 -24.82 3.56
N ASP A 17 5.76 -24.90 4.48
CA ASP A 17 4.34 -25.09 4.11
C ASP A 17 3.38 -23.96 4.52
N LEU A 18 3.84 -22.90 5.19
CA LEU A 18 2.96 -21.79 5.56
C LEU A 18 2.90 -20.73 4.46
N ALA A 19 1.73 -20.60 3.83
CA ALA A 19 1.46 -19.51 2.90
C ALA A 19 1.75 -18.14 3.57
N PRO A 20 2.47 -17.24 2.90
CA PRO A 20 2.88 -15.96 3.49
C PRO A 20 1.66 -15.19 4.03
N PRO A 21 1.81 -14.46 5.15
CA PRO A 21 0.70 -13.74 5.74
C PRO A 21 0.12 -12.72 4.77
N ARG A 22 -1.21 -12.76 4.59
CA ARG A 22 -1.95 -11.79 3.79
C ARG A 22 -2.04 -10.48 4.56
N VAL A 23 -1.60 -9.40 3.93
CA VAL A 23 -1.77 -8.02 4.40
C VAL A 23 -2.40 -7.24 3.26
N ASP A 24 -3.69 -6.92 3.39
CA ASP A 24 -4.38 -6.06 2.45
C ASP A 24 -3.95 -4.60 2.64
N VAL A 25 -3.64 -3.94 1.53
CA VAL A 25 -3.27 -2.53 1.49
C VAL A 25 -4.08 -1.80 0.45
N VAL A 26 -4.45 -0.56 0.76
CA VAL A 26 -4.82 0.47 -0.21
C VAL A 26 -3.55 1.21 -0.61
N TYR A 27 -3.33 1.36 -1.89
CA TYR A 27 -2.15 2.01 -2.46
C TYR A 27 -2.52 3.30 -3.18
N TYR A 28 -1.60 4.26 -3.15
CA TYR A 28 -1.68 5.53 -3.84
C TYR A 28 -0.54 5.62 -4.84
N LEU A 29 -0.84 5.54 -6.14
CA LEU A 29 0.17 5.64 -7.20
C LEU A 29 0.01 6.95 -7.96
N ARG A 30 1.09 7.68 -8.17
CA ARG A 30 1.09 8.85 -9.03
C ARG A 30 1.54 8.49 -10.43
N GLN A 31 0.87 9.09 -11.40
CA GLN A 31 1.26 9.05 -12.79
C GLN A 31 1.07 10.43 -13.41
N ARG A 32 2.13 10.93 -14.03
CA ARG A 32 2.15 12.14 -14.85
C ARG A 32 2.47 11.75 -16.27
N ASP A 33 1.52 11.94 -17.16
CA ASP A 33 1.65 11.68 -18.58
C ASP A 33 0.94 12.77 -19.40
N ASP A 34 0.79 12.57 -20.72
CA ASP A 34 0.10 13.52 -21.60
C ASP A 34 -1.38 13.75 -21.22
N PHE A 35 -1.97 12.87 -20.40
CA PHE A 35 -3.32 13.03 -19.85
C PHE A 35 -3.35 13.80 -18.53
N GLY A 36 -2.21 14.24 -18.02
CA GLY A 36 -2.06 15.11 -16.84
C GLY A 36 -1.48 14.41 -15.61
N ASP A 37 -1.60 15.08 -14.46
CA ASP A 37 -1.20 14.56 -13.15
C ASP A 37 -2.38 13.89 -12.46
N ARG A 38 -2.25 12.58 -12.22
CA ARG A 38 -3.30 11.75 -11.66
C ARG A 38 -2.78 10.78 -10.60
N ILE A 39 -3.64 10.49 -9.63
CA ILE A 39 -3.38 9.52 -8.58
C ILE A 39 -4.35 8.36 -8.73
N LYS A 40 -3.84 7.12 -8.69
CA LYS A 40 -4.64 5.90 -8.64
C LYS A 40 -4.79 5.45 -7.20
N ILE A 41 -6.02 5.19 -6.79
CA ILE A 41 -6.33 4.56 -5.51
C ILE A 41 -6.85 3.15 -5.78
N GLY A 42 -6.14 2.13 -5.32
CA GLY A 42 -6.56 0.73 -5.47
C GLY A 42 -6.21 -0.10 -4.25
N THR A 43 -6.74 -1.32 -4.16
CA THR A 43 -6.41 -2.27 -3.09
C THR A 43 -5.74 -3.53 -3.63
N THR A 44 -4.92 -4.20 -2.82
CA THR A 44 -4.34 -5.50 -3.14
C THR A 44 -3.79 -6.18 -1.87
N ALA A 45 -3.82 -7.52 -1.86
CA ALA A 45 -3.09 -8.33 -0.89
C ALA A 45 -1.64 -8.61 -1.31
N ASN A 46 -1.32 -8.36 -2.59
CA ASN A 46 -0.03 -8.70 -3.23
C ASN A 46 0.54 -7.45 -3.93
N PRO A 47 1.04 -6.45 -3.17
CA PRO A 47 1.46 -5.17 -3.74
C PRO A 47 2.63 -5.32 -4.73
N ARG A 48 3.62 -6.18 -4.46
CA ARG A 48 4.76 -6.40 -5.38
C ARG A 48 4.31 -6.84 -6.78
N GLN A 49 3.44 -7.84 -6.86
CA GLN A 49 2.93 -8.35 -8.13
C GLN A 49 2.01 -7.32 -8.81
N ARG A 50 1.14 -6.66 -8.04
CA ARG A 50 0.19 -5.69 -8.59
C ARG A 50 0.88 -4.46 -9.16
N LEU A 51 1.82 -3.87 -8.43
CA LEU A 51 2.52 -2.65 -8.84
C LEU A 51 3.47 -2.90 -10.01
N ALA A 52 4.03 -4.11 -10.15
CA ALA A 52 4.80 -4.48 -11.34
C ALA A 52 3.95 -4.50 -12.63
N ALA A 53 2.65 -4.77 -12.52
CA ALA A 53 1.72 -4.83 -13.64
C ALA A 53 0.98 -3.53 -13.94
N VAL A 54 1.09 -2.52 -13.07
CA VAL A 54 0.41 -1.23 -13.20
C VAL A 54 1.45 -0.17 -13.55
N PRO A 55 1.36 0.49 -14.72
CA PRO A 55 2.20 1.64 -15.00
C PRO A 55 2.01 2.72 -13.94
N HIS A 56 3.12 3.18 -13.36
CA HIS A 56 3.16 4.29 -12.41
C HIS A 56 4.57 4.86 -12.39
N GLN A 57 4.70 6.12 -11.96
CA GLN A 57 6.01 6.75 -11.78
C GLN A 57 6.43 6.77 -10.32
N GLU A 58 5.45 6.89 -9.42
CA GLU A 58 5.72 7.08 -8.00
C GLU A 58 4.68 6.28 -7.19
N LEU A 59 5.17 5.54 -6.20
CA LEU A 59 4.34 4.99 -5.13
C LEU A 59 4.37 6.00 -3.98
N LEU A 60 3.23 6.65 -3.73
CA LEU A 60 3.14 7.69 -2.72
C LEU A 60 2.99 7.11 -1.31
N ALA A 61 2.08 6.14 -1.14
CA ALA A 61 1.79 5.58 0.18
C ALA A 61 1.10 4.21 0.12
N PHE A 62 1.21 3.47 1.23
CA PHE A 62 0.30 2.37 1.57
C PHE A 62 -0.50 2.72 2.81
N GLU A 63 -1.80 2.42 2.77
CA GLU A 63 -2.71 2.46 3.90
C GLU A 63 -3.19 1.04 4.17
N ARG A 64 -3.09 0.56 5.41
CA ARG A 64 -3.52 -0.81 5.74
C ARG A 64 -5.04 -0.90 5.64
N GLY A 65 -5.55 -1.81 4.82
CA GLY A 65 -6.97 -2.01 4.63
C GLY A 65 -7.35 -2.68 3.32
N ASP A 66 -8.60 -3.11 3.26
CA ASP A 66 -9.16 -3.91 2.19
C ASP A 66 -10.03 -3.08 1.23
N ARG A 67 -10.86 -3.78 0.45
CA ARG A 67 -11.84 -3.21 -0.48
C ARG A 67 -12.84 -2.25 0.19
N THR A 68 -13.13 -2.41 1.49
CA THR A 68 -14.00 -1.50 2.22
C THR A 68 -13.35 -0.14 2.39
N LEU A 69 -12.08 -0.11 2.78
CA LEU A 69 -11.32 1.13 2.90
C LEU A 69 -11.18 1.82 1.55
N GLU A 70 -10.84 1.05 0.51
CA GLU A 70 -10.72 1.59 -0.84
C GLU A 70 -12.02 2.27 -1.31
N ARG A 71 -13.17 1.61 -1.12
CA ARG A 71 -14.48 2.19 -1.44
C ARG A 71 -14.75 3.48 -0.68
N ARG A 72 -14.34 3.56 0.60
CA ARG A 72 -14.46 4.80 1.39
C ARG A 72 -13.60 5.91 0.80
N ARG A 73 -12.36 5.62 0.40
CA ARG A 73 -11.47 6.61 -0.24
C ARG A 73 -12.01 7.05 -1.60
N HIS A 74 -12.53 6.12 -2.40
CA HIS A 74 -13.19 6.45 -3.66
C HIS A 74 -14.42 7.34 -3.47
N ALA A 75 -15.20 7.14 -2.40
CA ALA A 75 -16.33 7.99 -2.08
C ALA A 75 -15.88 9.37 -1.56
N ALA A 76 -14.85 9.42 -0.72
CA ALA A 76 -14.31 10.66 -0.17
C ALA A 76 -13.77 11.61 -1.27
N PHE A 77 -13.12 11.05 -2.30
CA PHE A 77 -12.55 11.82 -3.41
C PHE A 77 -13.37 11.70 -4.71
N ALA A 78 -14.67 11.36 -4.62
CA ALA A 78 -15.50 11.10 -5.79
C ALA A 78 -15.57 12.31 -6.75
N ALA A 79 -15.51 13.54 -6.22
CA ALA A 79 -15.52 14.77 -7.02
C ALA A 79 -14.30 14.89 -7.95
N ASP A 80 -13.16 14.32 -7.55
CA ASP A 80 -11.90 14.39 -8.30
C ASP A 80 -11.68 13.17 -9.20
N ARG A 81 -12.57 12.17 -9.11
CA ARG A 81 -12.46 10.91 -9.82
C ARG A 81 -12.77 11.05 -11.30
N PHE A 82 -11.92 10.49 -12.16
CA PHE A 82 -12.24 10.35 -13.58
C PHE A 82 -13.31 9.25 -13.75
N ALA A 83 -14.43 9.61 -14.37
CA ALA A 83 -15.61 8.74 -14.50
C ALA A 83 -15.26 7.37 -15.06
N GLY A 84 -15.74 6.30 -14.41
CA GLY A 84 -15.51 4.92 -14.82
C GLY A 84 -14.10 4.37 -14.57
N THR A 85 -13.22 5.13 -13.91
CA THR A 85 -11.82 4.71 -13.65
C THR A 85 -11.49 4.67 -12.16
N GLU A 86 -10.31 4.18 -11.79
CA GLU A 86 -9.75 4.29 -10.42
C GLU A 86 -8.72 5.43 -10.30
N TRP A 87 -8.71 6.34 -11.27
CA TRP A 87 -7.84 7.50 -11.31
C TRP A 87 -8.56 8.73 -10.80
N PHE A 88 -7.82 9.59 -10.11
CA PHE A 88 -8.27 10.84 -9.52
C PHE A 88 -7.36 11.95 -10.01
N ARG A 89 -7.91 13.15 -10.20
CA ARG A 89 -7.11 14.36 -10.40
C ARG A 89 -6.26 14.58 -9.17
N THR A 90 -5.01 15.00 -9.37
CA THR A 90 -4.17 15.39 -8.25
C THR A 90 -4.65 16.74 -7.70
N THR A 91 -5.30 16.72 -6.55
CA THR A 91 -5.80 17.90 -5.83
C THR A 91 -5.04 18.09 -4.51
N PRO A 92 -4.98 19.32 -3.96
CA PRO A 92 -4.38 19.56 -2.64
C PRO A 92 -4.96 18.65 -1.55
N ALA A 93 -6.30 18.50 -1.52
CA ALA A 93 -6.95 17.63 -0.54
C ALA A 93 -6.53 16.16 -0.62
N LEU A 94 -6.30 15.64 -1.84
CA LEU A 94 -5.82 14.27 -2.02
C LEU A 94 -4.33 14.14 -1.63
N LEU A 95 -3.51 15.13 -1.95
CA LEU A 95 -2.10 15.16 -1.52
C LEU A 95 -1.97 15.26 -0.01
N ASP A 96 -2.71 16.16 0.64
CA ASP A 96 -2.72 16.30 2.11
C ASP A 96 -3.13 14.98 2.78
N HIS A 97 -4.12 14.28 2.24
CA HIS A 97 -4.51 12.96 2.74
C HIS A 97 -3.38 11.93 2.57
N VAL A 98 -2.72 11.92 1.41
CA VAL A 98 -1.57 11.04 1.16
C VAL A 98 -0.43 11.33 2.12
N ASP A 99 -0.14 12.61 2.40
CA ASP A 99 0.90 13.02 3.34
C ASP A 99 0.56 12.56 4.78
N VAL A 100 -0.71 12.65 5.17
CA VAL A 100 -1.19 12.11 6.45
C VAL A 100 -1.02 10.59 6.52
N VAL A 101 -1.32 9.86 5.44
CA VAL A 101 -1.12 8.41 5.38
C VAL A 101 0.37 8.04 5.41
N ALA A 102 1.22 8.82 4.74
CA ALA A 102 2.66 8.61 4.69
C ALA A 102 3.40 9.18 5.91
N ALA A 103 2.71 9.84 6.83
CA ALA A 103 3.33 10.55 7.95
C ALA A 103 4.20 9.60 8.79
N GLY A 104 5.48 9.93 8.94
CA GLY A 104 6.45 9.13 9.69
C GLY A 104 6.89 7.83 8.99
N VAL A 105 6.56 7.65 7.71
CA VAL A 105 6.89 6.46 6.92
C VAL A 105 7.80 6.86 5.76
N PRO A 106 9.13 6.68 5.88
CA PRO A 106 10.06 7.09 4.82
C PRO A 106 10.00 6.19 3.57
N ASP A 107 9.58 4.93 3.71
CA ASP A 107 9.38 4.01 2.59
C ASP A 107 8.14 3.13 2.85
N PRO A 108 7.09 3.22 1.99
CA PRO A 108 5.92 2.36 2.09
C PRO A 108 6.25 0.86 2.12
N TRP A 109 7.32 0.43 1.43
CA TRP A 109 7.73 -0.97 1.42
C TRP A 109 8.28 -1.45 2.75
N VAL A 110 8.99 -0.60 3.50
CA VAL A 110 9.46 -0.91 4.86
C VAL A 110 8.27 -1.10 5.79
N LEU A 111 7.25 -0.24 5.68
CA LEU A 111 6.02 -0.36 6.46
C LEU A 111 5.25 -1.65 6.13
N HIS A 112 5.09 -1.97 4.85
CA HIS A 112 4.44 -3.21 4.43
C HIS A 112 5.22 -4.45 4.89
N ALA A 113 6.56 -4.42 4.86
CA ALA A 113 7.39 -5.51 5.40
C ALA A 113 7.18 -5.69 6.90
N ARG A 114 7.10 -4.58 7.66
CA ARG A 114 6.78 -4.60 9.09
C ARG A 114 5.41 -5.25 9.35
N TRP A 115 4.35 -4.84 8.66
CA TRP A 115 3.01 -5.44 8.83
C TRP A 115 2.99 -6.94 8.50
N ARG A 116 3.76 -7.37 7.50
CA ARG A 116 3.92 -8.80 7.18
C ARG A 116 4.60 -9.56 8.31
N SER A 117 5.66 -9.01 8.90
CA SER A 117 6.34 -9.62 10.06
C SER A 117 5.43 -9.70 11.27
N GLU A 118 4.68 -8.64 11.58
CA GLU A 118 3.68 -8.64 12.67
C GLU A 118 2.60 -9.70 12.44
N ALA A 119 2.09 -9.82 11.21
CA ALA A 119 1.08 -10.81 10.86
C ALA A 119 1.60 -12.26 10.89
N LEU A 120 2.91 -12.46 10.66
CA LEU A 120 3.56 -13.76 10.85
C LEU A 120 3.69 -14.10 12.33
N ALA A 121 4.10 -13.13 13.16
CA ALA A 121 4.29 -13.32 14.60
C ALA A 121 2.98 -13.67 15.32
N LEU A 122 1.82 -13.21 14.84
CA LEU A 122 0.51 -13.58 15.39
C LEU A 122 0.05 -15.02 15.04
N ARG A 123 0.78 -15.74 14.18
CA ARG A 123 0.43 -17.10 13.77
C ARG A 123 1.22 -18.19 14.51
N GLY A 124 2.30 -17.83 15.20
CA GLY A 124 3.11 -18.73 16.04
C GLY A 124 2.84 -18.49 17.51
#